data_AF-A0A8B6EAE3-F1
#
_entry.id   AF-A0A8B6EAE3-F1
#
_cell.length_a   1.000
_cell.length_b   1.000
_cell.length_c   1.000
_cell.angle_alpha   90.00
_cell.angle_beta   90.00
_cell.angle_gamma   90.00
#
_symmetry.space_group_name_H-M   'P 1'
#
loop_
_entity.id
_entity.type
_entity.pdbx_description
1 polymer ?
#
loop_
_entity_poly.entity_id
_entity_poly.type
_entity_poly.pdbx_seq_one_letter_code
_entity_poly.pdbx_strand_id
1 'polypeptide(L)' 'MDHFDRNSILCDEQHGFRTKRSCESQLLITIHDIAKNMEDGDQTDIILLDFDK' A
#
# COMPACT_ATOMS: atom_id res chain seq x y z
N MET A 1 -3.46 -13.03 12.04
CA MET A 1 -2.18 -12.49 11.50
C MET A 1 -1.04 -12.58 12.53
N ASP A 2 -1.30 -13.14 13.71
CA ASP A 2 -0.40 -13.13 14.86
C ASP A 2 1.02 -13.61 14.57
N HIS A 3 1.20 -14.65 13.76
CA HIS A 3 2.54 -15.08 13.36
C HIS A 3 3.27 -13.99 12.57
N PHE A 4 2.60 -13.38 11.58
CA PHE A 4 3.20 -12.33 10.77
C PHE A 4 3.45 -11.05 11.57
N ASP A 5 2.52 -10.68 12.46
CA ASP A 5 2.66 -9.49 13.32
C ASP A 5 3.79 -9.67 14.35
N ARG A 6 3.88 -10.85 15.00
CA ARG A 6 4.94 -11.16 15.99
C ARG A 6 6.33 -11.20 15.38
N ASN A 7 6.44 -11.59 14.12
CA ASN A 7 7.70 -11.70 13.40
C ASN A 7 7.97 -10.50 12.47
N SER A 8 7.10 -9.46 12.51
CA SER A 8 7.23 -8.26 11.68
C SER A 8 7.46 -8.56 10.19
N ILE A 9 6.74 -9.55 9.65
CA ILE A 9 6.93 -10.04 8.27
C ILE A 9 6.25 -9.11 7.25
N LEU A 10 5.14 -8.48 7.63
CA LEU A 10 4.33 -7.69 6.71
C LEU A 10 4.94 -6.30 6.53
N CYS A 11 5.01 -5.88 5.27
CA CYS A 11 5.35 -4.52 4.88
C CYS A 11 4.29 -3.53 5.39
N ASP A 12 4.67 -2.28 5.64
CA ASP A 12 3.75 -1.28 6.18
C ASP A 12 2.66 -0.91 5.19
N GLU A 13 2.95 -0.85 3.90
CA GLU A 13 1.98 -0.54 2.84
C GLU A 13 0.96 -1.69 2.62
N GLN A 14 1.16 -2.86 3.24
CA GLN A 14 0.19 -3.95 3.19
C GLN A 14 -0.99 -3.65 4.12
N HIS A 15 -2.15 -3.31 3.56
CA HIS A 15 -3.34 -2.94 4.34
C HIS A 15 -4.39 -4.06 4.48
N GLY A 16 -4.40 -5.02 3.56
CA GLY A 16 -5.36 -6.12 3.57
C GLY A 16 -5.29 -6.94 4.86
N PHE A 17 -6.44 -7.15 5.50
CA PHE A 17 -6.60 -8.00 6.70
C PHE A 17 -5.72 -7.61 7.91
N ARG A 18 -5.27 -6.35 8.00
CA ARG A 18 -4.49 -5.84 9.13
C ARG A 18 -5.32 -4.96 10.06
N THR A 19 -5.11 -5.14 11.35
CA THR A 19 -5.72 -4.32 12.40
C THR A 19 -5.31 -2.85 12.22
N LYS A 20 -6.28 -1.92 12.34
CA LYS A 20 -6.09 -0.47 12.18
C LYS A 20 -5.63 0.00 10.79
N ARG A 21 -5.75 -0.84 9.76
CA ARG A 21 -5.51 -0.46 8.35
C ARG A 21 -6.78 -0.75 7.54
N SER A 22 -7.12 0.15 6.64
CA SER A 22 -8.32 0.06 5.80
C SER A 22 -8.00 0.32 4.33
N CYS A 23 -8.93 -0.01 3.43
CA CYS A 23 -8.83 0.31 2.01
C CYS A 23 -8.74 1.83 1.78
N GLU A 24 -9.45 2.63 2.57
CA GLU A 24 -9.40 4.10 2.48
C GLU A 24 -8.02 4.63 2.84
N SER A 25 -7.39 4.14 3.91
CA SER A 25 -6.02 4.54 4.26
C SER A 25 -4.99 4.12 3.20
N GLN A 26 -5.19 2.98 2.53
CA GLN A 26 -4.31 2.53 1.42
C GLN A 26 -4.47 3.45 0.21
N LEU A 27 -5.71 3.81 -0.13
CA LEU A 27 -6.02 4.71 -1.22
C LEU A 27 -5.44 6.11 -0.97
N LEU A 28 -5.57 6.63 0.26
CA LEU A 28 -5.03 7.94 0.64
C LEU A 28 -3.51 8.00 0.46
N ILE A 29 -2.79 6.98 0.94
CA ILE A 29 -1.32 6.90 0.77
C ILE A 29 -0.96 6.85 -0.71
N THR A 30 -1.64 6.00 -1.48
CA THR A 30 -1.39 5.85 -2.92
C THR A 30 -1.57 7.16 -3.68
N ILE A 31 -2.67 7.88 -3.43
CA ILE A 31 -2.95 9.17 -4.09
C ILE A 31 -1.92 10.22 -3.68
N HIS A 32 -1.55 10.26 -2.40
CA HIS A 32 -0.54 11.18 -1.89
C HIS A 32 0.80 10.99 -2.61
N ASP A 33 1.25 9.74 -2.75
CA ASP A 33 2.54 9.44 -3.38
C ASP A 33 2.54 9.77 -4.88
N ILE A 34 1.45 9.47 -5.59
CA ILE A 34 1.28 9.87 -6.99
C ILE A 34 1.30 11.39 -7.14
N ALA A 35 0.57 12.12 -6.29
CA ALA A 35 0.50 13.57 -6.34
C ALA A 35 1.87 14.20 -6.05
N LYS A 36 2.60 13.65 -5.07
CA LYS A 36 3.95 14.11 -4.74
C LYS A 36 4.92 13.90 -5.90
N ASN A 37 4.96 12.72 -6.48
CA ASN A 37 5.84 12.47 -7.63
C ASN A 37 5.50 13.39 -8.82
N MET A 38 4.22 13.69 -9.02
CA MET A 38 3.78 14.63 -10.04
C MET A 38 4.26 16.06 -9.74
N GLU A 39 4.25 16.50 -8.49
CA GLU A 39 4.79 17.80 -8.05
C GLU A 39 6.32 17.87 -8.24
N ASP A 40 7.01 16.78 -7.91
CA ASP A 40 8.47 16.66 -8.05
C ASP A 40 8.92 16.53 -9.52
N GLY A 41 7.98 16.30 -10.45
CA GLY A 41 8.25 16.15 -11.88
C GLY A 41 8.78 14.76 -12.26
N ASP A 42 8.61 13.78 -11.37
CA ASP A 42 9.08 12.42 -11.56
C ASP A 42 8.16 11.62 -12.49
N GLN A 43 8.76 10.85 -13.41
CA GLN A 43 8.02 9.85 -14.16
C GLN A 43 7.60 8.71 -13.20
N THR A 44 6.29 8.51 -13.06
CA THR A 44 5.73 7.44 -12.23
C THR A 44 4.97 6.44 -13.08
N ASP A 45 5.46 5.20 -13.10
CA ASP A 45 4.80 4.06 -13.74
C ASP A 45 4.10 3.22 -12.66
N ILE A 46 2.84 2.83 -12.91
CA ILE A 46 2.00 2.09 -11.94
C ILE A 46 1.62 0.74 -12.53
N ILE A 47 1.80 -0.32 -11.73
CA ILE A 47 1.42 -1.69 -12.10
C ILE A 47 0.32 -2.17 -11.16
N LEU A 48 -0.81 -2.59 -11.74
CA LEU A 48 -1.91 -3.23 -11.02
C LEU A 48 -1.80 -4.75 -11.21
N LEU A 49 -1.69 -5.48 -10.11
CA LEU A 49 -1.59 -6.94 -10.08
C LEU A 49 -2.80 -7.53 -9.36
N ASP A 50 -3.29 -8.66 -9.88
CA ASP A 50 -4.33 -9.46 -9.24
C ASP A 50 -4.01 -10.95 -9.42
N PHE A 51 -4.48 -11.78 -8.50
CA PHE A 51 -4.33 -13.24 -8.59
C PHE A 51 -5.58 -13.84 -9.23
N ASP A 52 -5.38 -14.78 -10.16
CA ASP A 52 -6.48 -15.63 -10.62
C ASP A 52 -6.92 -16.59 -9.49
N LYS A 53 -8.16 -17.05 -9.56
CA LYS A 53 -8.79 -17.86 -8.51
C LYS A 53 -8.36 -19.33 -8.56
#